data_AF-A0A542GLC9-F1
#
_entry.id   AF-A0A542GLC9-F1
#
_cell.length_a   1.000
_cell.length_b   1.000
_cell.length_c   1.000
_cell.angle_alpha   90.00
_cell.angle_beta   90.00
_cell.angle_gamma   90.00
#
_symmetry.space_group_name_H-M   'P 1'
#
loop_
_entity.id
_entity.type
_entity.pdbx_description
1 polymer ?
#
loop_
_entity_poly.entity_id
_entity_poly.type
_entity_poly.pdbx_seq_one_letter_code
_entity_poly.pdbx_strand_id
1 'polypeptide(L)' 'MDVPSGSYATAQDMAAKYRIGVDTVRRKVQTGEWPCDRIGRHYRFSPTQQDEIAQVIAGARISGYDKDRIAVALRKLSG' A
#
# COMPACT_ATOMS: atom_id res chain seq x y z
N MET A 1 -5.05 -21.97 18.61
CA MET A 1 -5.21 -21.11 17.42
C MET A 1 -4.32 -19.90 17.65
N ASP A 2 -3.23 -19.79 16.92
CA ASP A 2 -2.34 -18.63 16.97
C ASP A 2 -3.06 -17.49 16.24
N VAL A 3 -3.68 -16.57 16.98
CA VAL A 3 -4.08 -15.29 16.41
C VAL A 3 -2.78 -14.51 16.22
N PRO A 4 -2.33 -14.20 14.99
CA PRO A 4 -1.19 -13.34 14.83
C PRO A 4 -1.60 -12.02 15.49
N SER A 5 -0.96 -11.72 16.61
CA SER A 5 -1.11 -10.46 17.34
C SER A 5 -0.48 -9.39 16.47
N GLY A 6 -1.16 -9.05 15.38
CA GLY A 6 -0.84 -7.94 14.52
C GLY A 6 -0.97 -6.70 15.39
N SER A 7 0.16 -6.25 15.89
CA SER A 7 0.18 -5.00 16.63
C SER A 7 -0.13 -3.86 15.66
N TYR A 8 -0.72 -2.78 16.16
CA TYR A 8 -0.93 -1.58 15.36
C TYR A 8 0.39 -1.10 14.76
N ALA A 9 0.46 -1.06 13.43
CA ALA A 9 1.62 -0.52 12.73
C ALA A 9 1.63 1.01 12.80
N THR A 10 2.82 1.60 12.73
CA THR A 10 3.00 3.05 12.57
C THR A 10 3.18 3.40 11.10
N ALA A 11 3.13 4.68 10.76
CA ALA A 11 3.51 5.13 9.41
C ALA A 11 4.94 4.73 9.02
N GLN A 12 5.85 4.61 10.00
CA GLN A 12 7.24 4.19 9.75
C GLN A 12 7.34 2.68 9.48
N ASP A 13 6.57 1.86 10.19
CA ASP A 13 6.48 0.43 9.93
C ASP A 13 5.93 0.16 8.52
N MET A 14 4.83 0.82 8.16
CA MET A 14 4.24 0.69 6.83
C MET A 14 5.20 1.18 5.72
N ALA A 15 5.93 2.26 5.97
CA ALA A 15 6.95 2.76 5.05
C ALA A 15 8.05 1.72 4.80
N ALA A 16 8.56 1.08 5.87
CA ALA A 16 9.55 0.02 5.78
C ALA A 16 8.99 -1.22 5.05
N LYS A 17 7.78 -1.66 5.41
CA LYS A 17 7.10 -2.82 4.83
C LYS A 17 6.95 -2.72 3.31
N TYR A 18 6.54 -1.55 2.82
CA TYR A 18 6.32 -1.33 1.38
C TYR A 18 7.48 -0.66 0.65
N ARG A 19 8.59 -0.39 1.36
CA ARG A 19 9.78 0.31 0.83
C ARG A 19 9.43 1.64 0.15
N ILE A 20 8.61 2.44 0.83
CA ILE A 20 8.23 3.79 0.39
C ILE A 20 8.60 4.83 1.46
N GLY A 21 8.61 6.11 1.10
CA GLY A 21 8.83 7.19 2.05
C GLY A 21 7.69 7.33 3.07
N VAL A 22 8.01 7.74 4.30
CA VAL A 22 7.00 8.03 5.33
C VAL A 22 6.05 9.14 4.87
N ASP A 23 6.55 10.16 4.18
CA ASP A 23 5.70 11.22 3.59
C ASP A 23 4.74 10.68 2.53
N THR A 24 5.12 9.63 1.79
CA THR A 24 4.22 8.94 0.87
C THR A 24 3.10 8.24 1.63
N VAL A 25 3.40 7.53 2.73
CA VAL A 25 2.38 6.92 3.60
C VAL A 25 1.43 8.00 4.14
N ARG A 26 1.97 9.12 4.62
CA ARG A 26 1.15 10.24 5.13
C ARG A 26 0.25 10.83 4.05
N ARG A 27 0.76 11.03 2.83
CA ARG A 27 -0.03 11.50 1.69
C ARG A 27 -1.16 10.53 1.38
N LYS A 28 -0.87 9.22 1.34
CA LYS A 28 -1.87 8.17 1.05
C LYS A 28 -2.99 8.14 2.09
N VAL A 29 -2.65 8.34 3.36
CA VAL A 29 -3.64 8.54 4.44
C VAL A 29 -4.43 9.83 4.24
N GLN A 30 -3.77 10.95 3.94
CA GLN A 30 -4.41 12.25 3.75
C GLN A 30 -5.36 12.29 2.55
N THR A 31 -5.06 11.54 1.49
CA THR A 31 -5.93 11.40 0.31
C THR A 31 -7.03 10.36 0.50
N GLY A 32 -7.07 9.68 1.65
CA GLY A 32 -8.03 8.62 1.95
C GLY A 32 -7.79 7.29 1.22
N GLU A 33 -6.65 7.14 0.54
CA GLU A 33 -6.31 5.89 -0.14
C GLU A 33 -5.98 4.78 0.85
N TRP A 34 -5.34 5.14 1.97
CA TRP A 34 -4.98 4.19 3.02
C TRP A 34 -5.80 4.46 4.29
N PRO A 35 -6.60 3.50 4.76
CA PRO A 35 -7.32 3.62 6.02
C PRO A 35 -6.33 3.67 7.20
N CYS A 36 -6.65 4.47 8.22
CA CYS A 36 -5.87 4.52 9.46
C CYS A 36 -6.72 5.02 10.62
N ASP A 37 -6.34 4.63 11.82
CA ASP A 37 -6.77 5.26 13.06
C ASP A 37 -5.82 6.40 13.46
N ARG A 38 -6.38 7.48 14.00
CA ARG A 38 -5.60 8.55 14.64
C ARG A 38 -5.65 8.38 16.14
N ILE A 39 -4.53 7.98 16.72
CA ILE A 39 -4.36 7.95 18.18
C ILE A 39 -3.50 9.15 18.56
N GLY A 40 -4.17 10.22 18.99
CA GLY A 40 -3.54 11.52 19.21
C GLY A 40 -2.96 12.08 17.90
N ARG A 41 -1.65 12.35 17.90
CA ARG A 41 -0.92 12.87 16.72
C ARG A 41 -0.34 11.77 15.83
N HIS A 42 -0.56 10.49 16.16
CA HIS A 42 0.08 9.37 15.49
C HIS A 42 -0.91 8.58 14.64
N TYR A 43 -0.49 8.29 13.40
CA TYR A 43 -1.18 7.31 12.55
C TYR A 43 -0.91 5.90 13.05
N ARG A 44 -1.98 5.12 13.17
CA ARG A 44 -1.96 3.74 13.60
C ARG A 44 -2.78 2.91 12.62
N PHE A 45 -2.22 1.77 12.21
CA PHE A 45 -2.84 0.88 11.25
C PHE A 45 -3.16 -0.44 11.94
N SER A 46 -4.44 -0.70 12.16
CA SER A 46 -4.89 -1.98 12.71
C SER A 46 -4.57 -3.12 11.74
N PRO A 47 -4.54 -4.39 12.20
CA PRO A 47 -4.29 -5.53 11.32
C PRO A 47 -5.22 -5.59 10.13
N THR A 48 -6.51 -5.31 10.34
CA THR A 48 -7.52 -5.27 9.27
C THR A 48 -7.20 -4.18 8.25
N GLN A 49 -6.84 -2.97 8.70
CA GLN A 49 -6.44 -1.88 7.80
C GLN A 49 -5.16 -2.22 7.03
N GLN A 50 -4.20 -2.91 7.66
CA GLN A 50 -2.99 -3.37 6.99
C GLN A 50 -3.29 -4.38 5.87
N ASP A 51 -4.28 -5.26 6.08
CA ASP A 51 -4.74 -6.21 5.05
C ASP A 51 -5.43 -5.48 3.89
N GLU A 52 -6.34 -4.55 4.18
CA GLU A 52 -7.00 -3.72 3.17
C GLU A 52 -5.97 -2.96 2.31
N ILE A 53 -4.96 -2.35 2.95
CA ILE A 53 -3.87 -1.67 2.24
C ILE A 53 -3.06 -2.65 1.39
N ALA A 54 -2.82 -3.88 1.88
CA ALA A 54 -2.14 -4.89 1.09
C ALA A 54 -2.95 -5.27 -0.16
N GLN A 55 -4.27 -5.36 -0.07
CA GLN A 55 -5.15 -5.61 -1.22
C GLN A 55 -5.13 -4.44 -2.22
N VAL A 56 -5.18 -3.19 -1.73
CA VAL A 56 -5.07 -1.98 -2.58
C VAL A 56 -3.75 -1.98 -3.36
N ILE A 57 -2.63 -2.28 -2.68
CA ILE A 57 -1.31 -2.31 -3.31
C ILE A 57 -1.17 -3.47 -4.29
N ALA A 58 -1.72 -4.64 -3.97
CA ALA A 58 -1.75 -5.78 -4.88
C ALA A 58 -2.55 -5.45 -6.15
N GLY A 59 -3.73 -4.83 -6.02
CA GLY A 59 -4.53 -4.37 -7.16
C GLY A 59 -3.83 -3.28 -8.00
N ALA A 60 -3.17 -2.32 -7.35
CA ALA A 60 -2.39 -1.28 -8.03
C ALA A 60 -1.21 -1.86 -8.82
N ARG A 61 -0.53 -2.88 -8.28
CA ARG A 61 0.54 -3.59 -8.99
C ARG A 61 0.06 -4.32 -10.23
N ILE A 62 -1.12 -4.96 -10.16
CA ILE A 62 -1.71 -5.64 -11.32
C ILE A 62 -1.99 -4.62 -12.43
N SER A 63 -2.60 -3.47 -12.11
CA SER A 63 -2.86 -2.42 -13.09
C SER A 63 -1.58 -1.78 -13.68
N GLY A 64 -0.55 -1.58 -12.85
CA GLY A 64 0.74 -1.06 -13.30
C GLY A 64 1.51 -2.01 -14.21
N TYR A 65 1.48 -3.31 -13.91
CA TYR A 65 2.10 -4.35 -14.74
C TYR A 65 1.38 -4.55 -16.08
N ASP A 66 0.06 -4.38 -16.10
CA ASP A 66 -0.74 -4.45 -17.33
C ASP A 66 -0.32 -3.36 -18.33
N LYS A 67 -0.08 -2.13 -17.85
CA LYS A 67 0.44 -1.04 -18.70
C LYS A 67 1.80 -1.36 -19.30
N ASP A 68 2.72 -1.95 -18.54
CA ASP A 68 4.05 -2.32 -19.04
C ASP A 68 3.95 -3.45 -20.09
N ARG A 69 3.12 -4.47 -19.83
CA ARG A 69 2.85 -5.52 -20.82
C ARG A 69 2.19 -5.01 -22.09
N ILE A 70 1.23 -4.10 -21.99
CA ILE A 70 0.59 -3.47 -23.15
C ILE A 70 1.62 -2.66 -23.94
N ALA A 71 2.47 -1.87 -23.26
CA ALA A 71 3.52 -1.09 -23.91
C ALA A 71 4.54 -1.99 -24.64
N VAL A 72 4.96 -3.09 -23.99
CA VAL A 72 5.83 -4.10 -24.61
C VAL A 72 5.17 -4.78 -25.80
N ALA A 73 3.88 -5.12 -25.69
CA ALA A 73 3.13 -5.75 -26.78
C ALA A 73 2.97 -4.81 -27.99
N LEU A 74 2.65 -3.53 -27.75
CA LEU A 74 2.56 -2.51 -28.80
C LEU A 74 3.91 -2.32 -29.52
N ARG A 75 5.02 -2.30 -28.78
CA ARG A 75 6.37 -2.19 -29.36
C ARG A 75 6.71 -3.35 -30.31
N LYS A 76 6.23 -4.57 -30.01
CA LYS A 76 6.46 -5.76 -30.86
C LYS A 76 5.62 -5.78 -32.14
N LEU A 77 4.54 -5.01 -32.20
CA LEU A 77 3.67 -4.91 -33.37
C LEU A 77 4.08 -3.79 -34.32
N SER A 78 4.92 -2.86 -33.85
CA SER A 78 5.39 -1.70 -34.62
C SER A 78 6.84 -1.83 -35.12
N GLY A 79 7.46 -3.00 -34.99
CA GLY A 79 8.81 -3.31 -35.49
C GLY A 79 8.81 -4.60 -36.28
#